data_AF-A0AAW4KSQ6-F1
#
_entry.id   AF-A0AAW4KSQ6-F1
#
_cell.length_a   1.000
_cell.length_b   1.000
_cell.length_c   1.000
_cell.angle_alpha   90.00
_cell.angle_beta   90.00
_cell.angle_gamma   90.00
#
_symmetry.space_group_name_H-M   'P 1'
#
loop_
_entity.id
_entity.type
_entity.pdbx_description
1 polymer ?
#
loop_
_entity_poly.entity_id
_entity_poly.type
_entity_poly.pdbx_seq_one_letter_code
_entity_poly.pdbx_strand_id
1 'polypeptide(L)'
;AVHDQNGIVLLDHDEFIRGDSTLEDLGKLKPSFEMMGQMGFDATALRVYSHVERIHHVHTPGNSSGIVDGAALMLIGSEAKGRELGLQP
;
A
#
# COMPACT_ATOMS: atom_id res chain seq x y z
N ALA A 1 15.64 -1.06 -12.18
CA ALA A 1 15.48 -2.45 -12.61
C ALA A 1 16.11 -3.38 -11.58
N VAL A 2 15.41 -4.46 -11.24
CA VAL A 2 15.89 -5.59 -10.46
C VAL A 2 16.58 -6.54 -11.44
N HIS A 3 17.78 -7.00 -11.11
CA HIS A 3 18.54 -7.94 -11.94
C HIS A 3 18.85 -9.22 -11.17
N ASP A 4 19.01 -10.33 -11.88
CA ASP A 4 19.57 -11.56 -11.33
C ASP A 4 21.11 -11.49 -11.20
N GLN A 5 21.73 -12.57 -10.73
CA GLN A 5 23.18 -12.67 -10.55
C GLN A 5 23.96 -12.64 -11.88
N ASN A 6 23.29 -12.88 -13.02
CA ASN A 6 23.88 -12.84 -14.36
C ASN A 6 23.68 -11.49 -15.05
N GLY A 7 23.04 -10.52 -14.37
CA GLY A 7 22.74 -9.19 -14.90
C GLY A 7 21.48 -9.13 -15.77
N ILE A 8 20.67 -10.18 -15.82
CA ILE A 8 19.41 -10.22 -16.57
C ILE A 8 18.35 -9.42 -15.80
N VAL A 9 17.63 -8.54 -16.49
CA VAL A 9 16.52 -7.76 -15.90
C VAL A 9 15.38 -8.72 -15.54
N LEU A 10 14.97 -8.70 -14.27
CA LEU A 10 13.80 -9.42 -13.75
C LEU A 10 12.54 -8.54 -13.71
N LEU A 11 12.68 -7.28 -13.28
CA LEU A 11 11.59 -6.32 -13.20
C LEU A 11 12.13 -4.90 -13.31
N ASP A 12 11.50 -4.02 -14.10
CA ASP A 12 11.95 -2.64 -14.31
C ASP A 12 10.85 -1.58 -14.14
N HIS A 13 9.64 -2.01 -13.77
CA HIS A 13 8.47 -1.16 -13.58
C HIS A 13 7.61 -1.69 -12.44
N ASP A 14 6.64 -0.90 -12.01
CA ASP A 14 5.68 -1.28 -10.97
C ASP A 14 4.59 -2.19 -11.54
N GLU A 15 4.76 -3.51 -11.44
CA GLU A 15 3.81 -4.50 -12.01
C GLU A 15 2.45 -4.55 -11.31
N PHE A 16 2.32 -3.93 -10.13
CA PHE A 16 1.05 -3.87 -9.41
C PHE A 16 0.06 -2.89 -10.04
N ILE A 17 0.54 -1.93 -10.86
CA ILE A 17 -0.33 -0.92 -11.48
C ILE A 17 -1.35 -1.59 -12.41
N ARG A 18 -2.61 -1.18 -12.32
CA ARG A 18 -3.74 -1.63 -13.16
C ARG A 18 -4.28 -0.43 -13.96
N GLY A 19 -3.58 -0.07 -15.03
CA GLY A 19 -3.86 1.15 -15.81
C GLY A 19 -5.18 1.12 -16.58
N ASP A 20 -5.80 -0.04 -16.72
CA ASP A 20 -7.08 -0.30 -17.38
C ASP A 20 -8.28 -0.34 -16.42
N SER A 21 -8.08 -0.04 -15.13
CA SER A 21 -9.14 -0.05 -14.13
C SER A 21 -10.28 0.91 -14.49
N THR A 22 -11.52 0.42 -14.40
CA THR A 22 -12.74 1.21 -14.64
C THR A 22 -13.59 1.32 -13.38
N LEU A 23 -14.45 2.35 -13.31
CA LEU A 23 -15.43 2.47 -12.21
C LEU A 23 -16.38 1.27 -12.16
N GLU A 24 -16.73 0.71 -13.32
CA GLU A 24 -17.61 -0.45 -13.40
C GLU A 24 -16.95 -1.68 -12.76
N ASP A 25 -15.68 -1.92 -13.04
CA ASP A 25 -14.95 -3.07 -12.48
C ASP A 25 -14.70 -2.91 -10.98
N LEU A 26 -14.34 -1.71 -10.55
CA LEU A 26 -14.15 -1.41 -9.13
C LEU A 26 -15.45 -1.57 -8.33
N GLY A 27 -16.60 -1.21 -8.91
CA GLY A 27 -17.91 -1.36 -8.29
C GLY A 27 -18.35 -2.82 -8.09
N LYS A 28 -17.74 -3.78 -8.82
CA LYS A 28 -18.03 -5.22 -8.69
C LYS A 28 -17.23 -5.90 -7.57
N LEU A 29 -16.22 -5.22 -7.02
CA LEU A 29 -15.34 -5.80 -6.00
C LEU A 29 -16.05 -5.93 -4.65
N LYS A 30 -15.86 -7.07 -3.99
CA LYS A 30 -16.42 -7.31 -2.66
C LYS A 30 -15.64 -6.57 -1.57
N PRO A 31 -16.29 -6.12 -0.49
CA PRO A 31 -15.60 -5.58 0.67
C PRO A 31 -14.61 -6.57 1.28
N SER A 32 -13.36 -6.16 1.48
CA SER A 32 -12.29 -7.04 1.97
C SER A 32 -12.42 -7.40 3.45
N PHE A 33 -13.04 -6.50 4.23
CA PHE A 33 -12.93 -6.52 5.69
C PHE A 33 -14.23 -6.86 6.41
N GLU A 34 -15.32 -7.08 5.68
CA GLU A 34 -16.65 -7.37 6.25
C GLU A 34 -16.64 -8.61 7.15
N MET A 35 -16.02 -9.70 6.69
CA MET A 35 -15.94 -10.94 7.46
C MET A 35 -15.19 -10.73 8.79
N MET A 36 -14.08 -9.99 8.77
CA MET A 36 -13.36 -9.66 10.01
C MET A 36 -14.21 -8.76 10.91
N GLY A 37 -14.87 -7.76 10.35
CA GLY A 37 -15.83 -6.93 11.09
C GLY A 37 -16.85 -7.76 11.87
N GLN A 38 -17.46 -8.74 11.19
CA GLN A 38 -18.44 -9.68 11.75
C GLN A 38 -17.87 -10.63 12.81
N MET A 39 -16.56 -10.88 12.82
CA MET A 39 -15.88 -11.65 13.88
C MET A 39 -15.72 -10.88 15.21
N GLY A 40 -16.30 -9.68 15.32
CA GLY A 40 -16.35 -8.89 16.56
C GLY A 40 -15.46 -7.66 16.56
N PHE A 41 -14.69 -7.43 15.50
CA PHE A 41 -13.89 -6.21 15.36
C PHE A 41 -14.77 -4.98 15.18
N ASP A 42 -15.91 -5.09 14.50
CA ASP A 42 -16.87 -3.98 14.37
C ASP A 42 -17.44 -3.59 15.73
N ALA A 43 -17.88 -4.57 16.53
CA ALA A 43 -18.41 -4.33 17.87
C ALA A 43 -17.39 -3.63 18.79
N THR A 44 -16.10 -3.98 18.65
CA THR A 44 -15.02 -3.33 19.39
C THR A 44 -14.89 -1.86 19.03
N ALA A 45 -14.93 -1.52 17.73
CA ALA A 45 -14.87 -0.14 17.27
C ALA A 45 -16.13 0.65 17.67
N LEU A 46 -17.33 0.10 17.47
CA LEU A 46 -18.61 0.73 17.79
C LEU A 46 -18.78 1.01 19.29
N ARG A 47 -18.10 0.27 20.18
CA ARG A 47 -18.09 0.60 21.61
C ARG A 47 -17.41 1.95 21.90
N VAL A 48 -16.39 2.32 21.14
CA VAL A 48 -15.73 3.63 21.23
C VAL A 48 -16.54 4.67 20.49
N TYR A 49 -17.00 4.34 19.28
CA TYR A 49 -17.83 5.20 18.44
C TYR A 49 -19.32 4.90 18.62
N SER A 50 -19.81 4.98 19.85
CA SER A 50 -21.17 4.57 20.25
C SER A 50 -22.31 5.37 19.62
N HIS A 51 -22.00 6.49 18.96
CA HIS A 51 -22.94 7.30 18.19
C HIS A 51 -23.11 6.80 16.74
N VAL A 52 -22.31 5.83 16.31
CA VAL A 52 -22.41 5.20 14.99
C VAL A 52 -23.20 3.92 15.13
N GLU A 53 -24.23 3.73 14.30
CA GLU A 53 -25.09 2.54 14.35
C GLU A 53 -24.41 1.31 13.73
N ARG A 54 -23.74 1.48 12.59
CA ARG A 54 -23.11 0.39 11.84
C ARG A 54 -21.91 0.86 11.05
N ILE A 55 -20.96 -0.04 10.84
CA ILE A 55 -19.83 0.17 9.93
C ILE A 55 -20.25 -0.27 8.53
N HIS A 56 -20.04 0.61 7.55
CA HIS A 56 -20.20 0.27 6.14
C HIS A 56 -18.84 -0.13 5.58
N HIS A 57 -18.65 -1.42 5.30
CA HIS A 57 -17.42 -1.93 4.71
C HIS A 57 -17.38 -1.57 3.23
N VAL A 58 -16.77 -0.43 2.91
CA VAL A 58 -16.63 0.09 1.53
C VAL A 58 -15.27 -0.19 0.91
N HIS A 59 -14.30 -0.62 1.72
CA HIS A 59 -12.96 -0.89 1.25
C HIS A 59 -12.88 -2.29 0.63
N THR A 60 -12.34 -2.35 -0.58
CA THR A 60 -12.17 -3.52 -1.43
C THR A 60 -10.69 -3.66 -1.81
N PRO A 61 -10.28 -4.74 -2.50
CA PRO A 61 -8.90 -4.87 -2.97
C PRO A 61 -8.48 -3.78 -3.97
N GLY A 62 -9.44 -3.13 -4.65
CA GLY A 62 -9.15 -2.09 -5.64
C GLY A 62 -9.02 -0.68 -5.08
N ASN A 63 -9.33 -0.47 -3.81
CA ASN A 63 -9.21 0.84 -3.13
C ASN A 63 -8.43 0.77 -1.81
N SER A 64 -7.76 -0.36 -1.57
CA SER A 64 -6.81 -0.56 -0.48
C SER A 64 -5.41 -0.73 -1.08
N SER A 65 -4.35 -0.50 -0.29
CA SER A 65 -2.98 -0.68 -0.78
C SER A 65 -2.70 -2.14 -1.14
N GLY A 66 -2.04 -2.35 -2.28
CA GLY A 66 -1.56 -3.65 -2.71
C GLY A 66 -0.51 -4.24 -1.77
N ILE A 67 -0.46 -5.57 -1.71
CA ILE A 67 0.66 -6.30 -1.11
C ILE A 67 1.67 -6.50 -2.24
N VAL A 68 2.87 -5.96 -2.05
CA VAL A 68 3.94 -5.97 -3.06
C VAL A 68 5.29 -6.22 -2.39
N ASP A 69 6.22 -6.78 -3.15
CA ASP A 69 7.61 -6.93 -2.74
C ASP A 69 8.41 -5.69 -3.16
N GLY A 70 9.31 -5.21 -2.29
CA GLY A 70 10.13 -4.03 -2.60
C GLY A 70 11.12 -3.67 -1.50
N ALA A 71 12.09 -2.81 -1.85
CA ALA A 71 13.08 -2.25 -0.94
C ALA A 71 13.40 -0.80 -1.33
N ALA A 72 13.80 0.02 -0.35
CA ALA A 72 14.22 1.40 -0.55
C ALA A 72 15.42 1.74 0.36
N LEU A 73 16.23 2.73 -0.06
CA LEU A 73 17.38 3.23 0.72
C LEU A 73 17.40 4.76 0.69
N MET A 74 17.64 5.37 1.85
CA MET A 74 17.88 6.81 1.98
C MET A 74 19.24 7.04 2.64
N LEU A 75 20.05 7.93 2.07
CA LEU A 75 21.28 8.40 2.66
C LEU A 75 21.04 9.77 3.32
N ILE A 76 21.17 9.83 4.64
CA ILE A 76 20.96 11.05 5.43
C ILE A 76 22.26 11.41 6.13
N GLY A 77 22.66 12.68 6.05
CA GLY A 77 23.87 13.19 6.67
C GLY A 77 23.81 14.68 6.93
N SER A 78 24.77 15.19 7.70
CA SER A 78 24.91 16.64 7.91
C SER A 78 25.40 17.32 6.64
N GLU A 79 25.08 18.61 6.49
CA GLU A 79 25.61 19.43 5.40
C GLU A 79 27.15 19.39 5.37
N ALA A 80 27.79 19.47 6.53
CA ALA A 80 29.24 19.41 6.65
C ALA A 80 29.81 18.11 6.07
N LYS A 81 29.19 16.96 6.37
CA LYS A 81 29.64 15.68 5.83
C LYS A 81 29.33 15.54 4.35
N GLY A 82 28.20 16.06 3.89
CA GLY A 82 27.87 16.15 2.46
C GLY A 82 28.92 16.95 1.69
N ARG A 83 29.30 18.13 2.17
CA ARG A 83 30.36 18.96 1.60
C ARG A 83 31.73 18.27 1.62
N GLU A 84 32.10 17.65 2.75
CA GLU A 84 33.35 16.89 2.88
C GLU A 84 33.43 15.73 1.87
N LEU A 85 32.32 15.02 1.67
CA LEU A 85 32.20 13.90 0.73
C LEU A 85 31.91 14.33 -0.71
N GLY A 86 31.74 15.63 -0.98
CA GLY A 86 31.37 16.15 -2.31
C GLY A 86 29.99 15.70 -2.79
N LEU A 87 29.09 15.30 -1.88
CA LEU A 87 27.74 14.88 -2.18
C LEU A 87 26.84 16.11 -2.35
N GLN A 88 26.04 16.12 -3.41
CA GLN A 88 24.99 17.12 -3.61
C GLN A 88 23.73 16.69 -2.85
N PRO A 89 23.22 17.52 -1.93
CA PRO A 89 21.96 17.26 -1.24
C PRO A 89 20.75 17.44 -2.15
#